data_AF-A0A401P700-F1
#
_entry.id   AF-A0A401P700-F1
#
_cell.length_a   1.000
_cell.length_b   1.000
_cell.length_c   1.000
_cell.angle_alpha   90.00
_cell.angle_beta   90.00
_cell.angle_gamma   90.00
#
_symmetry.space_group_name_H-M   'P 1'
#
loop_
_entity.id
_entity.type
_entity.pdbx_description
1 polymer ?
#
loop_
_entity_poly.entity_id
_entity_poly.type
_entity_poly.pdbx_seq_one_letter_code
_entity_poly.pdbx_strand_id
1 'polypeptide(L)'
;MCSGDTEVLVCNGDTEGLVCNGDTEGLVCNGDTEGLVCYGDTENLVCNGDTEGLVCNGDTEGLVCNRDIDSLVCCGDTEGLVCNGDTEGLVCNGDTEGLVCNGATEGLVCNGDTEGLVCNGDSEGLVCNGDTEGLVCNGDSEGLVCNGDTEGLVCNGDSEDLVCNGDTGGLVCNGDSEGLVCNGGTEG
;
A
#
# COMPACT_ATOMS: atom_id res chain seq x y z
N MET A 1 8.70 2.67 -23.87
CA MET A 1 7.89 3.89 -23.83
C MET A 1 6.67 3.71 -24.71
N CYS A 2 5.48 3.83 -24.12
CA CYS A 2 4.20 3.87 -24.82
C CYS A 2 3.60 5.28 -24.70
N SER A 3 2.79 5.68 -25.68
CA SER A 3 2.21 7.03 -25.73
C SER A 3 0.81 6.97 -26.31
N GLY A 4 -0.11 7.69 -25.68
CA GLY A 4 -1.54 7.58 -25.91
C GLY A 4 -2.17 6.45 -25.11
N ASP A 5 -3.49 6.45 -25.07
CA ASP A 5 -4.28 5.48 -24.31
C ASP A 5 -3.97 4.06 -24.79
N THR A 6 -3.74 3.17 -23.82
CA THR A 6 -3.24 1.82 -24.03
C THR A 6 -4.24 0.82 -23.47
N GLU A 7 -4.93 0.12 -24.37
CA GLU A 7 -5.87 -0.94 -24.00
C GLU A 7 -5.16 -2.11 -23.30
N VAL A 8 -4.11 -2.66 -23.92
CA VAL A 8 -3.34 -3.76 -23.34
C VAL A 8 -1.88 -3.66 -23.76
N LEU A 9 -0.99 -3.68 -22.77
CA LEU A 9 0.45 -3.84 -22.96
C LEU A 9 0.93 -5.04 -22.15
N VAL A 10 1.62 -5.97 -22.82
CA VAL A 10 2.25 -7.12 -22.16
C VAL A 10 3.73 -7.12 -22.47
N CYS A 11 4.55 -6.96 -21.44
CA CYS A 11 5.99 -7.15 -21.50
C CYS A 11 6.34 -8.58 -21.05
N ASN A 12 7.16 -9.28 -21.85
CA ASN A 12 7.65 -10.60 -21.50
C ASN A 12 9.17 -10.54 -21.38
N GLY A 13 9.70 -11.10 -20.29
CA GLY A 13 11.07 -10.89 -19.85
C GLY A 13 11.20 -9.63 -19.00
N ASP A 14 12.44 -9.40 -18.56
CA ASP A 14 12.76 -8.29 -17.66
C ASP A 14 12.52 -6.94 -18.37
N THR A 15 11.96 -6.00 -17.63
CA THR A 15 11.52 -4.70 -18.12
C THR A 15 12.32 -3.61 -17.43
N GLU A 16 13.14 -2.89 -18.20
CA GLU A 16 13.92 -1.77 -17.70
C GLU A 16 13.41 -0.44 -18.29
N GLY A 17 13.08 0.53 -17.45
CA GLY A 17 12.77 1.92 -17.85
C GLY A 17 11.51 2.07 -18.69
N LEU A 18 10.47 1.29 -18.42
CA LEU A 18 9.20 1.40 -19.13
C LEU A 18 8.43 2.64 -18.67
N VAL A 19 8.04 3.47 -19.63
CA VAL A 19 7.21 4.65 -19.39
C VAL A 19 5.96 4.59 -20.25
N CYS A 20 4.78 4.62 -19.65
CA CYS A 20 3.49 4.72 -20.32
C CYS A 20 2.93 6.13 -20.12
N ASN A 21 2.47 6.77 -21.20
CA ASN A 21 1.81 8.08 -21.13
C ASN A 21 0.43 7.97 -21.76
N GLY A 22 -0.61 8.36 -21.02
CA GLY A 22 -2.01 8.12 -21.36
C GLY A 22 -2.58 6.99 -20.51
N ASP A 23 -3.89 6.88 -20.51
CA ASP A 23 -4.62 5.94 -19.67
C ASP A 23 -4.31 4.50 -20.10
N THR A 24 -4.16 3.58 -19.15
CA THR A 24 -3.76 2.20 -19.39
C THR A 24 -4.75 1.24 -18.76
N GLU A 25 -5.58 0.62 -19.59
CA GLU A 25 -6.61 -0.34 -19.15
C GLU A 25 -5.98 -1.65 -18.65
N GLY A 26 -4.84 -2.04 -19.22
CA GLY A 26 -4.14 -3.27 -18.83
C GLY A 26 -2.64 -3.23 -19.12
N LEU A 27 -1.84 -3.41 -18.07
CA LEU A 27 -0.40 -3.58 -18.15
C LEU A 27 0.04 -4.82 -17.40
N VAL A 28 0.76 -5.72 -18.09
CA VAL A 28 1.32 -6.94 -17.48
C VAL A 28 2.81 -7.04 -17.78
N CYS A 29 3.62 -7.12 -16.73
CA CYS A 29 5.05 -7.36 -16.79
C CYS A 29 5.36 -8.79 -16.33
N ASN A 30 5.81 -9.64 -17.26
CA ASN A 30 6.21 -11.03 -17.00
C ASN A 30 7.75 -11.13 -16.93
N GLY A 31 8.31 -10.69 -15.81
CA GLY A 31 9.75 -10.63 -15.54
C GLY A 31 10.02 -9.58 -14.47
N ASP A 32 11.28 -9.42 -14.11
CA ASP A 32 11.67 -8.39 -13.13
C ASP A 32 11.49 -7.01 -13.78
N THR A 33 11.05 -6.03 -12.99
CA THR A 33 10.69 -4.69 -13.47
C THR A 33 11.52 -3.66 -12.75
N GLU A 34 12.43 -3.00 -13.48
CA GLU A 34 13.25 -1.90 -12.97
C GLU A 34 12.78 -0.58 -13.61
N GLY A 35 12.19 0.32 -12.83
CA GLY A 35 11.77 1.64 -13.27
C GLY A 35 10.57 1.62 -14.23
N LEU A 36 9.39 1.27 -13.71
CA LEU A 36 8.12 1.42 -14.42
C LEU A 36 7.43 2.72 -13.99
N VAL A 37 7.06 3.55 -14.96
CA VAL A 37 6.30 4.79 -14.72
C VAL A 37 5.07 4.85 -15.62
N CYS A 38 3.89 4.95 -15.01
CA CYS A 38 2.63 5.22 -15.68
C CYS A 38 2.21 6.69 -15.44
N TYR A 39 1.83 7.39 -16.51
CA TYR A 39 1.19 8.70 -16.44
C TYR A 39 -0.20 8.59 -17.07
N GLY A 40 -1.24 8.96 -16.32
CA GLY A 40 -2.63 8.66 -16.66
C GLY A 40 -3.19 7.55 -15.78
N ASP A 41 -4.49 7.34 -15.87
CA ASP A 41 -5.20 6.38 -15.03
C ASP A 41 -4.84 4.95 -15.47
N THR A 42 -4.73 4.02 -14.52
CA THR A 42 -4.36 2.62 -14.77
C THR A 42 -5.40 1.69 -14.19
N GLU A 43 -6.14 0.94 -15.01
CA GLU A 43 -7.22 0.07 -14.50
C GLU A 43 -6.75 -1.31 -14.02
N ASN A 44 -5.68 -1.84 -14.60
CA ASN A 44 -5.12 -3.13 -14.19
C ASN A 44 -3.62 -3.15 -14.42
N LEU A 45 -2.83 -3.22 -13.35
CA LEU A 45 -1.39 -3.39 -13.41
C LEU A 45 -0.96 -4.67 -12.69
N VAL A 46 -0.25 -5.55 -13.41
CA VAL A 46 0.29 -6.79 -12.84
C VAL A 46 1.79 -6.91 -13.09
N CYS A 47 2.56 -6.97 -12.01
CA CYS A 47 3.99 -7.30 -12.03
C CYS A 47 4.22 -8.71 -11.48
N ASN A 48 4.75 -9.61 -12.32
CA ASN A 48 4.95 -11.03 -11.98
C ASN A 48 6.37 -11.37 -11.51
N GLY A 49 7.31 -10.41 -11.59
CA GLY A 49 8.67 -10.51 -11.06
C GLY A 49 8.93 -9.46 -9.98
N ASP A 50 10.17 -9.41 -9.51
CA ASP A 50 10.61 -8.41 -8.53
C ASP A 50 10.48 -7.01 -9.13
N THR A 51 10.08 -6.01 -8.33
CA THR A 51 9.78 -4.66 -8.81
C THR A 51 10.63 -3.61 -8.12
N GLU A 52 11.60 -3.07 -8.83
CA GLU A 52 12.45 -1.97 -8.37
C GLU A 52 11.95 -0.64 -8.96
N GLY A 53 11.18 0.12 -8.17
CA GLY A 53 10.70 1.44 -8.57
C GLY A 53 9.53 1.39 -9.54
N LEU A 54 8.33 1.36 -8.98
CA LEU A 54 7.07 1.51 -9.69
C LEU A 54 6.39 2.83 -9.30
N VAL A 55 6.02 3.64 -10.29
CA VAL A 55 5.31 4.91 -10.08
C VAL A 55 4.07 5.00 -10.96
N CYS A 56 2.91 5.15 -10.35
CA CYS A 56 1.65 5.48 -11.03
C CYS A 56 1.29 6.94 -10.77
N ASN A 57 1.18 7.76 -11.81
CA ASN A 57 0.75 9.17 -11.74
C ASN A 57 -0.63 9.31 -12.40
N GLY A 58 -1.66 9.01 -11.65
CA GLY A 58 -3.06 8.87 -12.06
C GLY A 58 -3.76 7.92 -11.09
N ASP A 59 -5.08 7.82 -11.23
CA ASP A 59 -5.85 6.88 -10.42
C ASP A 59 -5.49 5.45 -10.83
N THR A 60 -5.45 4.54 -9.86
CA THR A 60 -5.06 3.14 -10.09
C THR A 60 -6.14 2.22 -9.57
N GLU A 61 -6.82 1.53 -10.47
CA GLU A 61 -7.66 0.39 -10.14
C GLU A 61 -6.79 -0.87 -10.32
N GLY A 62 -6.90 -1.85 -9.43
CA GLY A 62 -6.28 -3.16 -9.56
C GLY A 62 -4.76 -3.17 -9.79
N LEU A 63 -3.96 -2.94 -8.74
CA LEU A 63 -2.51 -3.13 -8.77
C LEU A 63 -2.12 -4.42 -8.06
N VAL A 64 -1.39 -5.30 -8.74
CA VAL A 64 -0.88 -6.56 -8.16
C VAL A 64 0.60 -6.74 -8.46
N CYS A 65 1.40 -6.78 -7.39
CA CYS A 65 2.81 -7.17 -7.43
C CYS A 65 2.97 -8.53 -6.76
N ASN A 66 3.39 -9.54 -7.52
CA ASN A 66 3.43 -10.93 -7.07
C ASN A 66 4.73 -11.34 -6.36
N ARG A 67 5.68 -10.42 -6.23
CA ARG A 67 7.01 -10.61 -5.67
C ARG A 67 7.44 -9.39 -4.87
N ASP A 68 8.72 -9.31 -4.55
CA ASP A 68 9.29 -8.28 -3.72
C ASP A 68 9.29 -6.93 -4.45
N ILE A 69 9.16 -5.86 -3.69
CA ILE A 69 9.02 -4.48 -4.18
C ILE A 69 9.98 -3.60 -3.40
N ASP A 70 10.93 -2.95 -4.08
CA ASP A 70 11.88 -2.04 -3.43
C ASP A 70 11.35 -0.61 -3.31
N SER A 71 10.38 -0.24 -4.15
CA SER A 71 9.67 1.04 -4.04
C SER A 71 8.42 1.06 -4.91
N LEU A 72 7.30 1.46 -4.31
CA LEU A 72 6.02 1.70 -4.99
C LEU A 72 5.44 3.05 -4.60
N VAL A 73 5.08 3.85 -5.60
CA VAL A 73 4.43 5.15 -5.41
C VAL A 73 3.18 5.25 -6.29
N CYS A 74 2.02 5.39 -5.66
CA CYS A 74 0.76 5.75 -6.33
C CYS A 74 0.46 7.23 -6.04
N CYS A 75 0.23 8.02 -7.09
CA CYS A 75 -0.14 9.43 -7.02
C CYS A 75 -1.50 9.60 -7.72
N GLY A 76 -2.57 9.40 -6.96
CA GLY A 76 -3.96 9.26 -7.40
C GLY A 76 -4.70 8.36 -6.43
N ASP A 77 -6.01 8.28 -6.58
CA ASP A 77 -6.81 7.36 -5.79
C ASP A 77 -6.47 5.91 -6.19
N THR A 78 -6.45 5.01 -5.24
CA THR A 78 -6.07 3.61 -5.46
C THR A 78 -7.17 2.67 -5.00
N GLU A 79 -7.77 1.91 -5.92
CA GLU A 79 -8.75 0.88 -5.63
C GLU A 79 -8.13 -0.51 -5.87
N GLY A 80 -7.91 -1.27 -4.81
CA GLY A 80 -7.38 -2.63 -4.86
C GLY A 80 -5.89 -2.69 -5.17
N LEU A 81 -5.06 -2.60 -4.12
CA LEU A 81 -3.62 -2.79 -4.19
C LEU A 81 -3.18 -4.03 -3.43
N VAL A 82 -2.45 -4.93 -4.09
CA VAL A 82 -1.97 -6.19 -3.51
C VAL A 82 -0.48 -6.38 -3.76
N CYS A 83 0.29 -6.44 -2.68
CA CYS A 83 1.72 -6.79 -2.67
C CYS A 83 1.86 -8.18 -2.02
N ASN A 84 2.46 -9.14 -2.72
CA ASN A 84 2.57 -10.54 -2.23
C ASN A 84 3.97 -10.95 -1.76
N GLY A 85 4.98 -10.10 -1.97
CA GLY A 85 6.32 -10.26 -1.44
C GLY A 85 6.66 -9.18 -0.42
N ASP A 86 7.92 -9.17 0.00
CA ASP A 86 8.43 -8.14 0.90
C ASP A 86 8.38 -6.78 0.19
N THR A 87 8.01 -5.74 0.92
CA THR A 87 7.84 -4.38 0.39
C THR A 87 8.70 -3.41 1.16
N GLU A 88 9.70 -2.85 0.50
CA GLU A 88 10.44 -1.69 0.97
C GLU A 88 9.82 -0.44 0.31
N GLY A 89 9.36 0.51 1.11
CA GLY A 89 8.85 1.81 0.65
C GLY A 89 7.59 1.74 -0.21
N LEU A 90 6.43 1.74 0.42
CA LEU A 90 5.13 1.93 -0.23
C LEU A 90 4.55 3.29 0.11
N VAL A 91 4.18 4.08 -0.90
CA VAL A 91 3.53 5.37 -0.72
C VAL A 91 2.28 5.49 -1.60
N CYS A 92 1.12 5.65 -0.98
CA CYS A 92 -0.12 6.04 -1.66
C CYS A 92 -0.42 7.51 -1.35
N ASN A 93 -0.55 8.33 -2.37
CA ASN A 93 -0.99 9.72 -2.27
C ASN A 93 -2.34 9.87 -2.98
N GLY A 94 -3.42 9.93 -2.22
CA GLY A 94 -4.78 9.78 -2.69
C GLY A 94 -5.55 8.86 -1.73
N ASP A 95 -6.85 8.78 -1.92
CA ASP A 95 -7.67 7.86 -1.13
C ASP A 95 -7.37 6.42 -1.55
N THR A 96 -7.39 5.49 -0.61
CA THR A 96 -7.05 4.08 -0.84
C THR A 96 -8.19 3.18 -0.40
N GLU A 97 -8.80 2.46 -1.34
CA GLU A 97 -9.81 1.44 -1.06
C GLU A 97 -9.19 0.06 -1.29
N GLY A 98 -8.95 -0.68 -0.21
CA GLY A 98 -8.42 -2.03 -0.23
C GLY A 98 -6.92 -2.08 -0.53
N LEU A 99 -6.10 -2.10 0.52
CA LEU A 99 -4.66 -2.33 0.44
C LEU A 99 -4.26 -3.58 1.22
N VAL A 100 -3.56 -4.50 0.56
CA VAL A 100 -3.10 -5.75 1.15
C VAL A 100 -1.61 -5.95 0.88
N CYS A 101 -0.80 -5.98 1.93
CA CYS A 101 0.60 -6.40 1.88
C CYS A 101 0.72 -7.79 2.52
N ASN A 102 1.27 -8.76 1.79
CA ASN A 102 1.62 -10.07 2.29
C ASN A 102 3.14 -10.22 2.20
N GLY A 103 3.83 -10.29 3.33
CA GLY A 103 5.28 -10.16 3.41
C GLY A 103 5.69 -9.13 4.46
N ALA A 104 6.98 -9.00 4.70
CA ALA A 104 7.50 -7.92 5.52
C ALA A 104 7.27 -6.58 4.81
N THR A 105 6.93 -5.53 5.56
CA THR A 105 6.73 -4.18 5.02
C THR A 105 7.61 -3.19 5.76
N GLU A 106 8.60 -2.61 5.09
CA GLU A 106 9.44 -1.53 5.62
C GLU A 106 9.02 -0.20 5.00
N GLY A 107 8.37 0.65 5.78
CA GLY A 107 7.90 1.97 5.36
C GLY A 107 6.65 1.90 4.48
N LEU A 108 5.49 1.98 5.11
CA LEU A 108 4.21 2.16 4.43
C LEU A 108 3.60 3.50 4.80
N VAL A 109 3.25 4.31 3.79
CA VAL A 109 2.63 5.61 4.00
C VAL A 109 1.40 5.76 3.11
N CYS A 110 0.23 5.89 3.72
CA CYS A 110 -0.99 6.31 3.04
C CYS A 110 -1.28 7.78 3.38
N ASN A 111 -1.39 8.63 2.36
CA ASN A 111 -1.77 10.03 2.47
C ASN A 111 -3.12 10.24 1.76
N GLY A 112 -4.19 10.22 2.53
CA GLY A 112 -5.58 10.16 2.06
C GLY A 112 -6.40 9.26 2.99
N ASP A 113 -7.71 9.23 2.78
CA ASP A 113 -8.57 8.33 3.53
C ASP A 113 -8.30 6.89 3.09
N THR A 114 -8.34 5.93 4.01
CA THR A 114 -8.04 4.52 3.75
C THR A 114 -9.19 3.64 4.19
N GLU A 115 -9.83 2.95 3.25
CA GLU A 115 -10.85 1.93 3.52
C GLU A 115 -10.21 0.55 3.34
N GLY A 116 -9.97 -0.16 4.44
CA GLY A 116 -9.43 -1.52 4.43
C GLY A 116 -7.93 -1.57 4.14
N LEU A 117 -7.12 -1.54 5.20
CA LEU A 117 -5.68 -1.79 5.15
C LEU A 117 -5.34 -3.09 5.89
N VAL A 118 -4.67 -4.02 5.21
CA VAL A 118 -4.24 -5.30 5.78
C VAL A 118 -2.76 -5.55 5.51
N CYS A 119 -1.97 -5.65 6.58
CA CYS A 119 -0.58 -6.08 6.53
C CYS A 119 -0.48 -7.48 7.14
N ASN A 120 -0.05 -8.46 6.35
CA ASN A 120 0.19 -9.84 6.75
C ASN A 120 1.69 -10.13 6.70
N GLY A 121 2.36 -9.96 7.83
CA GLY A 121 3.80 -10.00 7.99
C GLY A 121 4.25 -8.90 8.95
N ASP A 122 5.53 -8.89 9.27
CA ASP A 122 6.10 -7.87 10.14
C ASP A 122 6.12 -6.52 9.42
N SER A 123 5.88 -5.44 10.15
CA SER A 123 5.81 -4.09 9.59
C SER A 123 6.69 -3.11 10.38
N GLU A 124 7.55 -2.38 9.68
CA GLU A 124 8.36 -1.31 10.26
C GLU A 124 7.89 0.02 9.66
N GLY A 125 7.37 0.93 10.50
CA GLY A 125 6.96 2.27 10.06
C GLY A 125 5.72 2.30 9.16
N LEU A 126 4.56 1.96 9.73
CA LEU A 126 3.26 2.13 9.07
C LEU A 126 2.65 3.47 9.48
N VAL A 127 2.33 4.32 8.50
CA VAL A 127 1.73 5.63 8.71
C VAL A 127 0.50 5.83 7.83
N CYS A 128 -0.66 6.04 8.44
CA CYS A 128 -1.86 6.49 7.75
C CYS A 128 -2.12 7.97 8.10
N ASN A 129 -2.24 8.83 7.09
CA ASN A 129 -2.59 10.24 7.23
C ASN A 129 -3.93 10.48 6.52
N GLY A 130 -5.01 10.55 7.29
CA GLY A 130 -6.39 10.52 6.82
C GLY A 130 -7.22 9.63 7.73
N ASP A 131 -8.53 9.61 7.50
CA ASP A 131 -9.41 8.71 8.23
C ASP A 131 -9.18 7.27 7.74
N THR A 132 -9.27 6.29 8.63
CA THR A 132 -9.03 4.88 8.33
C THR A 132 -10.22 4.02 8.76
N GLU A 133 -10.91 3.41 7.80
CA GLU A 133 -11.95 2.41 8.07
C GLU A 133 -11.35 1.01 7.94
N GLY A 134 -11.03 0.39 9.07
CA GLY A 134 -10.47 -0.96 9.13
C GLY A 134 -8.98 -1.02 8.84
N LEU A 135 -8.19 -1.17 9.90
CA LEU A 135 -6.77 -1.48 9.84
C LEU A 135 -6.49 -2.80 10.55
N VAL A 136 -5.83 -3.72 9.86
CA VAL A 136 -5.42 -5.02 10.39
C VAL A 136 -3.93 -5.25 10.15
N CYS A 137 -3.17 -5.37 11.24
CA CYS A 137 -1.77 -5.79 11.20
C CYS A 137 -1.67 -7.19 11.80
N ASN A 138 -1.20 -8.16 11.01
CA ASN A 138 -0.97 -9.55 11.42
C ASN A 138 0.54 -9.85 11.32
N GLY A 139 1.25 -9.71 12.43
CA GLY A 139 2.70 -9.73 12.50
C GLY A 139 3.18 -8.71 13.53
N ASP A 140 4.48 -8.71 13.81
CA ASP A 140 5.05 -7.72 14.73
C ASP A 140 5.11 -6.36 14.04
N SER A 141 4.94 -5.27 14.79
CA SER A 141 4.89 -3.91 14.25
C SER A 141 5.81 -2.95 15.01
N GLU A 142 6.82 -2.42 14.32
CA GLU A 142 7.68 -1.36 14.85
C GLU A 142 7.19 0.00 14.33
N GLY A 143 6.34 0.66 15.11
CA GLY A 143 5.82 1.99 14.78
C GLY A 143 4.60 1.94 13.85
N LEU A 144 3.43 2.02 14.45
CA LEU A 144 2.16 2.21 13.78
C LEU A 144 1.57 3.58 14.17
N VAL A 145 1.35 4.45 13.19
CA VAL A 145 0.81 5.81 13.40
C VAL A 145 -0.41 6.04 12.52
N CYS A 146 -1.55 6.31 13.14
CA CYS A 146 -2.77 6.75 12.46
C CYS A 146 -3.03 8.22 12.81
N ASN A 147 -3.07 9.09 11.81
CA ASN A 147 -3.36 10.52 11.92
C ASN A 147 -4.70 10.82 11.26
N GLY A 148 -5.77 10.70 12.02
CA GLY A 148 -7.17 10.76 11.57
C GLY A 148 -8.02 9.87 12.47
N ASP A 149 -9.32 9.85 12.22
CA ASP A 149 -10.22 8.93 12.92
C ASP A 149 -10.00 7.50 12.38
N THR A 150 -10.09 6.50 13.26
CA THR A 150 -9.89 5.08 12.90
C THR A 150 -11.09 4.27 13.33
N GLU A 151 -11.86 3.76 12.38
CA GLU A 151 -12.97 2.83 12.63
C GLU A 151 -12.47 1.39 12.46
N GLY A 152 -12.02 0.79 13.57
CA GLY A 152 -11.54 -0.57 13.64
C GLY A 152 -10.03 -0.67 13.48
N LEU A 153 -9.35 -0.96 14.57
CA LEU A 153 -7.92 -1.28 14.58
C LEU A 153 -7.68 -2.64 15.24
N VAL A 154 -7.07 -3.55 14.50
CA VAL A 154 -6.67 -4.87 14.97
C VAL A 154 -5.17 -5.07 14.77
N CYS A 155 -4.44 -5.26 15.87
CA CYS A 155 -3.02 -5.64 15.84
C CYS A 155 -2.90 -7.05 16.44
N ASN A 156 -2.46 -8.01 15.63
CA ASN A 156 -2.19 -9.40 16.02
C ASN A 156 -0.70 -9.66 15.91
N GLY A 157 0.03 -9.45 17.00
CA GLY A 157 1.48 -9.46 17.07
C GLY A 157 1.96 -8.43 18.08
N ASP A 158 3.25 -8.44 18.39
CA ASP A 158 3.81 -7.45 19.30
C ASP A 158 3.92 -6.09 18.59
N SER A 159 3.77 -4.99 19.33
CA SER A 159 3.87 -3.65 18.79
C SER A 159 4.73 -2.76 19.69
N GLU A 160 5.82 -2.21 19.16
CA GLU A 160 6.68 -1.31 19.96
C GLU A 160 5.96 0.01 20.23
N ASP A 161 5.48 0.67 19.19
CA ASP A 161 4.78 1.95 19.26
C ASP A 161 3.47 1.90 18.44
N LEU A 162 2.35 2.16 19.11
CA LEU A 162 1.04 2.37 18.50
C LEU A 162 0.50 3.76 18.89
N VAL A 163 0.36 4.63 17.89
CA VAL A 163 -0.10 6.00 18.06
C VAL A 163 -1.32 6.27 17.20
N CYS A 164 -2.43 6.64 17.83
CA CYS A 164 -3.66 7.08 17.18
C CYS A 164 -3.93 8.55 17.53
N ASN A 165 -3.88 9.43 16.53
CA ASN A 165 -4.11 10.86 16.62
C ASN A 165 -5.49 11.23 16.02
N GLY A 166 -6.53 10.64 16.58
CA GLY A 166 -7.94 10.85 16.27
C GLY A 166 -8.79 9.95 17.16
N ASP A 167 -10.09 9.91 16.90
CA ASP A 167 -10.98 8.98 17.58
C ASP A 167 -10.74 7.55 17.05
N THR A 168 -10.69 6.57 17.93
CA THR A 168 -10.51 5.15 17.57
C THR A 168 -11.73 4.34 18.00
N GLY A 169 -12.57 3.95 17.06
CA GLY A 169 -13.66 3.01 17.29
C GLY A 169 -13.14 1.59 17.17
N GLY A 170 -13.31 0.75 18.20
CA GLY A 170 -12.93 -0.67 18.17
C GLY A 170 -11.43 -0.90 18.06
N LEU A 171 -10.75 -1.02 19.21
CA LEU A 171 -9.33 -1.38 19.29
C LEU A 171 -9.15 -2.80 19.83
N VAL A 172 -8.43 -3.65 19.09
CA VAL A 172 -8.06 -4.99 19.51
C VAL A 172 -6.56 -5.20 19.32
N CYS A 173 -5.82 -5.35 20.42
CA CYS A 173 -4.40 -5.71 20.39
C CYS A 173 -4.22 -7.10 21.01
N ASN A 174 -3.85 -8.08 20.19
CA ASN A 174 -3.54 -9.45 20.57
C ASN A 174 -2.02 -9.67 20.50
N GLY A 175 -1.29 -9.02 21.40
CA GLY A 175 0.16 -9.09 21.56
C GLY A 175 0.61 -8.10 22.64
N ASP A 176 1.91 -8.06 22.92
CA ASP A 176 2.46 -7.08 23.84
C ASP A 176 2.59 -5.73 23.13
N SER A 177 2.23 -4.64 23.82
CA SER A 177 2.44 -3.27 23.33
C SER A 177 3.30 -2.48 24.33
N GLU A 178 4.45 -1.99 23.89
CA GLU A 178 5.35 -1.20 24.76
C GLU A 178 4.90 0.26 24.86
N GLY A 179 4.40 0.82 23.76
CA GLY A 179 3.86 2.17 23.66
C GLY A 179 2.46 2.18 23.04
N LEU A 180 1.45 2.60 23.80
CA LEU A 180 0.10 2.87 23.29
C LEU A 180 -0.30 4.30 23.62
N VAL A 181 -0.58 5.09 22.58
CA VAL A 181 -1.03 6.48 22.69
C VAL A 181 -2.27 6.70 21.84
N CYS A 182 -3.41 6.98 22.46
CA CYS A 182 -4.63 7.42 21.78
C CYS A 182 -4.96 8.84 22.24
N ASN A 183 -4.88 9.82 21.32
CA ASN A 183 -5.11 11.23 21.63
C ASN A 183 -6.57 11.68 21.40
N GLY A 184 -7.44 10.81 20.88
CA GLY A 184 -8.90 11.00 20.79
C GLY A 184 -9.68 10.07 21.73
N GLY A 185 -10.99 9.98 21.50
CA GLY A 185 -11.88 9.05 22.18
C GLY A 185 -11.66 7.63 21.68
N THR A 186 -11.67 6.67 22.59
CA THR A 186 -11.69 5.23 22.25
C THR A 186 -13.06 4.66 22.58
N GLU A 187 -13.83 4.24 21.58
CA GLU A 187 -15.08 3.50 21.78
C GLU A 187 -14.81 1.99 21.59
N GLY A 188 -15.38 1.16 22.46
CA GLY A 188 -15.11 -0.28 22.51
C GLY A 188 -16.18 -1.15 21.87
#